data_AF-A0A9D5CBW1-F1
#
_entry.id   AF-A0A9D5CBW1-F1
#
_cell.length_a   1.000
_cell.length_b   1.000
_cell.length_c   1.000
_cell.angle_alpha   90.00
_cell.angle_beta   90.00
_cell.angle_gamma   90.00
#
_symmetry.space_group_name_H-M   'P 1'
#
loop_
_entity.id
_entity.type
_entity.pdbx_description
1 polymer ?
#
loop_
_entity_poly.entity_id
_entity_poly.type
_entity_poly.pdbx_seq_one_letter_code
_entity_poly.pdbx_strand_id
1 'polypeptide(L)'
;MDDMEHSSSCSAPGEFSFEGEVRTIEITDDFSALDGEVEKRLNQMVPIPHVPRINGEIPSVDEATSDHQRLLDRLQLYELVELKVQGDGNCQFRALSDQFYRTPEHHKFVRQQVVDQLKSHPEIYEGYVPMAYDEYFSEKLSKCGEWGDHVTLQAAADSVCSSLFKF
;
A
#
# COMPACT_ATOMS: atom_id res chain seq x y z
N MET A 1 13.89 -0.46 -35.35
CA MET A 1 15.18 -1.12 -35.07
C MET A 1 16.09 -0.01 -34.55
N ASP A 2 16.25 0.20 -33.25
CA ASP A 2 15.92 -0.64 -32.09
C ASP A 2 15.62 0.24 -30.86
N ASP A 3 14.71 -0.26 -30.03
CA ASP A 3 14.28 0.31 -28.76
C ASP A 3 15.41 0.28 -27.71
N MET A 4 15.64 1.42 -27.06
CA MET A 4 16.67 1.59 -26.05
C MET A 4 16.09 1.28 -24.66
N GLU A 5 16.18 0.01 -24.27
CA GLU A 5 15.87 -0.48 -22.92
C GLU A 5 16.60 0.35 -21.86
N HIS A 6 15.83 1.04 -21.01
CA HIS A 6 16.35 1.64 -19.79
C HIS A 6 16.43 0.55 -18.72
N SER A 7 17.59 -0.10 -18.65
CA SER A 7 17.94 -1.01 -17.58
C SER A 7 18.11 -0.23 -16.27
N SER A 8 17.20 -0.43 -15.33
CA SER A 8 17.37 0.06 -13.95
C SER A 8 18.33 -0.89 -13.22
N SER A 9 19.59 -0.49 -13.10
CA SER A 9 20.64 -1.23 -12.42
C SER A 9 20.54 -1.06 -10.91
N CYS A 10 20.32 -2.16 -10.20
CA CYS A 10 20.37 -2.25 -8.74
C CYS A 10 21.83 -2.33 -8.29
N SER A 11 22.47 -1.21 -8.00
CA SER A 11 23.78 -1.23 -7.34
C SER A 11 23.60 -1.47 -5.84
N ALA A 12 24.08 -2.62 -5.36
CA ALA A 12 24.31 -2.84 -3.94
C ALA A 12 25.68 -2.25 -3.55
N PRO A 13 25.78 -1.49 -2.44
CA PRO A 13 27.04 -1.33 -1.76
C PRO A 13 26.98 -1.88 -0.34
N GLY A 14 27.91 -2.79 -0.05
CA GLY A 14 28.56 -2.93 1.25
C GLY A 14 27.77 -3.63 2.36
N GLU A 15 28.33 -4.74 2.84
CA GLU A 15 28.05 -5.28 4.16
C GLU A 15 28.18 -4.17 5.21
N PHE A 16 27.06 -3.76 5.80
CA PHE A 16 27.06 -2.96 7.02
C PHE A 16 26.53 -3.85 8.14
N SER A 17 27.46 -4.39 8.93
CA SER A 17 27.16 -5.10 10.17
C SER A 17 26.35 -4.18 11.09
N PHE A 18 25.07 -4.47 11.28
CA PHE A 18 24.24 -3.76 12.25
C PHE A 18 24.26 -4.55 13.56
N GLU A 19 25.33 -4.38 14.33
CA GLU A 19 25.29 -4.67 15.76
C GLU A 19 24.47 -3.59 16.46
N GLY A 20 23.34 -4.01 17.04
CA GLY A 20 22.73 -3.41 18.23
C GLY A 20 22.26 -1.96 18.15
N GLU A 21 21.07 -1.72 17.60
CA GLU A 21 20.03 -0.90 18.25
C GLU A 21 18.71 -1.00 17.47
N VAL A 22 17.72 -1.70 18.05
CA VAL A 22 16.35 -1.68 17.55
C VAL A 22 15.83 -0.25 17.71
N ARG A 23 15.96 0.57 16.67
CA ARG A 23 15.26 1.86 16.61
C ARG A 23 13.80 1.55 16.37
N THR A 24 13.07 1.36 17.47
CA THR A 24 11.63 1.58 17.51
C THR A 24 11.39 3.00 17.01
N ILE A 25 11.01 3.13 15.75
CA ILE A 25 10.48 4.40 15.25
C ILE A 25 9.10 4.48 15.88
N GLU A 26 9.06 5.11 17.05
CA GLU A 26 7.82 5.48 17.72
C GLU A 26 7.01 6.30 16.72
N ILE A 27 5.81 5.80 16.40
CA ILE A 27 4.79 6.59 15.72
C ILE A 27 4.60 7.81 16.62
N THR A 28 5.08 8.97 16.18
CA THR A 28 5.05 10.21 16.98
C THR A 28 3.62 10.44 17.47
N ASP A 29 3.46 10.54 18.79
CA ASP A 29 2.21 10.59 19.58
C ASP A 29 1.31 11.83 19.32
N ASP A 30 1.45 12.47 18.16
CA ASP A 30 0.63 13.62 17.73
C ASP A 30 -0.65 13.17 16.98
N PHE A 31 -0.89 11.85 16.89
CA PHE A 31 -2.06 11.27 16.21
C PHE A 31 -3.32 11.23 17.09
N SER A 32 -3.20 11.22 18.41
CA SER A 32 -4.34 10.94 19.31
C SER A 32 -5.48 11.97 19.23
N ALA A 33 -5.17 13.25 18.96
CA ALA A 33 -6.17 14.31 18.84
C ALA A 33 -6.79 14.42 17.43
N LEU A 34 -6.09 13.97 16.39
CA LEU A 34 -6.53 14.04 15.00
C LEU A 34 -7.27 12.77 14.55
N ASP A 35 -6.90 11.61 15.10
CA ASP A 35 -7.48 10.31 14.73
C ASP A 35 -8.98 10.23 15.04
N GLY A 36 -9.40 10.73 16.21
CA GLY A 36 -10.82 10.80 16.60
C GLY A 36 -11.67 11.74 15.74
N GLU A 37 -11.07 12.76 15.13
CA GLU A 37 -11.77 13.67 14.19
C GLU A 37 -11.86 13.05 12.79
N VAL A 38 -10.83 12.32 12.34
CA VAL A 38 -10.84 11.60 11.07
C VAL A 38 -11.84 10.44 11.10
N GLU A 39 -11.84 9.62 12.15
CA GLU A 39 -12.80 8.52 12.33
C GLU A 39 -14.25 9.04 12.35
N LYS A 40 -14.49 10.17 13.02
CA LYS A 40 -15.79 10.84 13.05
C LYS A 40 -16.22 11.37 11.68
N ARG A 41 -15.29 11.86 10.86
CA ARG A 41 -15.55 12.30 9.47
C ARG A 41 -15.89 11.12 8.55
N LEU A 42 -15.19 9.99 8.67
CA LEU A 42 -15.49 8.79 7.89
C LEU A 42 -16.88 8.23 8.19
N ASN A 43 -17.27 8.22 9.47
CA ASN A 43 -18.61 7.79 9.89
C ASN A 43 -19.76 8.69 9.38
N GLN A 44 -19.44 9.87 8.85
CA GLN A 44 -20.40 10.82 8.26
C GLN A 44 -20.38 10.83 6.73
N MET A 45 -19.53 10.01 6.09
CA MET A 45 -19.48 9.92 4.63
C MET A 45 -20.77 9.29 4.11
N VAL A 46 -21.54 10.06 3.35
CA VAL A 46 -22.76 9.56 2.68
C VAL A 46 -22.34 8.72 1.47
N PRO A 47 -22.73 7.43 1.38
CA PRO A 47 -22.38 6.60 0.23
C PRO A 47 -22.89 7.23 -1.06
N ILE A 48 -21.98 7.51 -1.99
CA ILE A 48 -22.36 7.99 -3.32
C ILE A 48 -22.71 6.76 -4.15
N PRO A 49 -23.94 6.69 -4.72
CA PRO A 49 -24.30 5.61 -5.63
C PRO A 49 -23.24 5.46 -6.73
N HIS A 50 -22.73 4.25 -6.88
CA HIS A 50 -21.79 3.91 -7.94
C HIS A 50 -22.19 2.56 -8.51
N VAL A 51 -21.93 2.38 -9.81
CA VAL A 51 -22.10 1.10 -10.47
C VAL A 51 -20.71 0.49 -10.59
N PRO A 52 -20.42 -0.63 -9.92
CA PRO A 52 -19.15 -1.33 -10.09
C PRO A 52 -18.94 -1.69 -11.56
N ARG A 53 -17.73 -1.45 -12.08
CA ARG A 53 -17.32 -1.86 -13.42
C ARG A 53 -16.11 -2.77 -13.30
N ILE A 54 -16.11 -3.85 -14.06
CA ILE A 54 -14.93 -4.68 -14.24
C ILE A 54 -14.21 -4.13 -15.48
N ASN A 55 -12.98 -3.68 -15.32
CA ASN A 55 -12.17 -3.25 -16.46
C ASN A 55 -11.71 -4.50 -17.20
N GLY A 56 -12.23 -4.72 -18.41
CA GLY A 56 -11.79 -5.82 -19.29
C GLY A 56 -10.56 -5.44 -20.13
N GLU A 57 -10.53 -4.21 -20.63
CA GLU A 57 -9.43 -3.65 -21.41
C GLU A 57 -8.96 -2.34 -20.76
N ILE A 58 -7.77 -1.86 -21.15
CA ILE A 58 -7.27 -0.56 -20.70
C ILE A 58 -8.22 0.52 -21.23
N PRO A 59 -8.76 1.41 -20.37
CA PRO A 59 -9.71 2.43 -20.81
C PRO A 59 -9.05 3.42 -21.78
N SER A 60 -9.87 4.03 -22.62
CA SER A 60 -9.41 5.14 -23.47
C SER A 60 -8.95 6.34 -22.62
N VAL A 61 -8.15 7.23 -23.21
CA VAL A 61 -7.66 8.44 -22.53
C VAL A 61 -8.82 9.31 -22.04
N ASP A 62 -9.89 9.43 -22.83
CA ASP A 62 -11.07 10.21 -22.49
C ASP A 62 -11.83 9.61 -21.29
N GLU A 63 -12.00 8.27 -21.29
CA GLU A 63 -12.61 7.55 -20.16
C GLU A 63 -11.77 7.66 -18.89
N ALA A 64 -10.45 7.46 -18.99
CA ALA A 64 -9.54 7.59 -17.85
C ALA A 64 -9.56 9.00 -17.27
N THR A 65 -9.63 10.03 -18.13
CA THR A 65 -9.73 11.43 -17.73
C THR A 65 -11.05 11.73 -17.03
N SER A 66 -12.16 11.22 -17.57
CA SER A 66 -13.48 11.36 -16.95
C SER A 66 -13.57 10.64 -15.59
N ASP A 67 -12.97 9.45 -15.49
CA ASP A 67 -12.92 8.69 -14.24
C ASP A 67 -12.04 9.38 -13.19
N HIS A 68 -10.92 9.98 -13.61
CA HIS A 68 -10.06 10.78 -12.74
C HIS A 68 -10.77 12.05 -12.25
N GLN A 69 -11.52 12.74 -13.11
CA GLN A 69 -12.33 13.89 -12.69
C GLN A 69 -13.37 13.49 -11.64
N ARG A 70 -14.05 12.35 -11.84
CA ARG A 70 -15.00 11.81 -10.85
C ARG A 70 -14.33 11.51 -9.51
N LEU A 71 -13.08 11.04 -9.51
CA LEU A 71 -12.30 10.86 -8.28
C LEU A 71 -12.03 12.21 -7.59
N LEU A 72 -11.55 13.21 -8.33
CA LEU A 72 -11.26 14.55 -7.79
C LEU A 72 -12.49 15.21 -7.17
N ASP A 73 -13.64 15.13 -7.84
CA ASP A 73 -14.90 15.68 -7.30
C ASP A 73 -15.29 15.03 -5.96
N ARG A 74 -15.04 13.72 -5.82
CA ARG A 74 -15.29 12.98 -4.57
C ARG A 74 -14.30 13.33 -3.48
N LEU A 75 -13.01 13.46 -3.81
CA LEU A 75 -11.99 13.88 -2.86
C LEU A 75 -12.31 15.28 -2.32
N GLN A 76 -12.70 16.21 -3.18
CA GLN A 76 -13.08 17.57 -2.79
C GLN A 76 -14.29 17.58 -1.84
N LEU A 77 -15.31 16.73 -2.10
CA LEU A 77 -16.48 16.61 -1.23
C LEU A 77 -16.12 16.23 0.20
N TYR A 78 -15.04 15.46 0.38
CA TYR A 78 -14.58 14.97 1.68
C TYR A 78 -13.36 15.71 2.23
N GLU A 79 -13.00 16.85 1.62
CA GLU A 79 -11.80 17.62 2.00
C GLU A 79 -10.50 16.80 1.94
N LEU A 80 -10.44 15.82 1.04
CA LEU A 80 -9.28 14.98 0.78
C LEU A 80 -8.52 15.47 -0.45
N VAL A 81 -7.25 15.09 -0.54
CA VAL A 81 -6.36 15.38 -1.67
C VAL A 81 -5.70 14.11 -2.17
N GLU A 82 -5.48 14.04 -3.48
CA GLU A 82 -4.69 12.95 -4.09
C GLU A 82 -3.20 13.29 -3.99
N LEU A 83 -2.42 12.38 -3.39
CA LEU A 83 -0.98 12.41 -3.49
C LEU A 83 -0.51 11.46 -4.59
N LYS A 84 0.09 11.99 -5.64
CA LYS A 84 0.67 11.17 -6.71
C LYS A 84 1.96 10.51 -6.25
N VAL A 85 1.96 9.19 -6.21
CA VAL A 85 3.16 8.38 -5.98
C VAL A 85 3.71 7.86 -7.31
N GLN A 86 4.94 7.37 -7.29
CA GLN A 86 5.54 6.73 -8.45
C GLN A 86 4.72 5.51 -8.88
N GLY A 87 4.36 5.45 -10.17
CA GLY A 87 3.68 4.31 -10.80
C GLY A 87 4.63 3.14 -11.09
N ASP A 88 5.37 2.68 -10.08
CA ASP A 88 6.18 1.47 -10.11
C ASP A 88 5.46 0.32 -9.39
N GLY A 89 6.02 -0.89 -9.40
CA GLY A 89 5.43 -2.01 -8.66
C GLY A 89 5.50 -1.87 -7.13
N ASN A 90 6.02 -0.76 -6.60
CA ASN A 90 5.97 -0.43 -5.18
C ASN A 90 4.85 0.57 -4.83
N CYS A 91 4.05 1.03 -5.81
CA CYS A 91 3.08 2.09 -5.64
C CYS A 91 2.11 1.87 -4.47
N GLN A 92 1.64 0.62 -4.27
CA GLN A 92 0.78 0.27 -3.14
C GLN A 92 1.48 0.54 -1.79
N PHE A 93 2.73 0.10 -1.64
CA PHE A 93 3.49 0.29 -0.40
C PHE A 93 3.93 1.75 -0.20
N ARG A 94 4.12 2.51 -1.29
CA ARG A 94 4.36 3.97 -1.24
C ARG A 94 3.12 4.70 -0.74
N ALA A 95 1.94 4.35 -1.24
CA ALA A 95 0.68 4.91 -0.79
C ALA A 95 0.42 4.57 0.69
N LEU A 96 0.63 3.32 1.11
CA LEU A 96 0.52 2.91 2.51
C LEU A 96 1.52 3.65 3.40
N SER A 97 2.77 3.79 2.95
CA SER A 97 3.80 4.55 3.67
C SER A 97 3.39 6.01 3.87
N ASP A 98 2.79 6.65 2.88
CA ASP A 98 2.24 7.99 3.03
C ASP A 98 1.11 8.05 4.07
N GLN A 99 0.19 7.08 4.06
CA GLN A 99 -0.90 7.03 5.03
C GLN A 99 -0.41 6.82 6.48
N PHE A 100 0.63 6.02 6.68
CA PHE A 100 1.14 5.70 8.03
C PHE A 100 2.19 6.71 8.53
N TYR A 101 3.06 7.19 7.65
CA TYR A 101 4.25 7.96 8.02
C TYR A 101 4.28 9.36 7.40
N ARG A 102 3.27 9.77 6.61
CA ARG A 102 3.23 11.05 5.87
C ARG A 102 4.39 11.21 4.88
N THR A 103 4.91 10.08 4.39
CA THR A 103 5.98 10.02 3.38
C THR A 103 5.92 8.70 2.61
N PRO A 104 6.02 8.69 1.27
CA PRO A 104 6.17 7.46 0.48
C PRO A 104 7.55 6.76 0.64
N GLU A 105 8.51 7.39 1.32
CA GLU A 105 9.91 6.97 1.41
C GLU A 105 10.12 5.69 2.23
N HIS A 106 9.22 5.37 3.17
CA HIS A 106 9.29 4.16 3.99
C HIS A 106 8.63 2.93 3.35
N HIS A 107 8.31 2.97 2.05
CA HIS A 107 7.63 1.87 1.34
C HIS A 107 8.32 0.50 1.48
N LYS A 108 9.66 0.45 1.58
CA LYS A 108 10.40 -0.81 1.80
C LYS A 108 10.11 -1.41 3.17
N PHE A 109 10.05 -0.56 4.20
CA PHE A 109 9.74 -0.97 5.56
C PHE A 109 8.28 -1.44 5.66
N VAL A 110 7.35 -0.70 5.06
CA VAL A 110 5.94 -1.11 4.97
C VAL A 110 5.80 -2.46 4.29
N ARG A 111 6.47 -2.66 3.14
CA ARG A 111 6.46 -3.95 2.45
C ARG A 111 6.95 -5.07 3.35
N GLN A 112 8.05 -4.86 4.07
CA GLN A 112 8.60 -5.87 4.98
C GLN A 112 7.59 -6.26 6.07
N GLN A 113 6.91 -5.30 6.70
CA GLN A 113 5.89 -5.60 7.72
C GLN A 113 4.71 -6.41 7.16
N VAL A 114 4.22 -6.05 5.97
CA VAL A 114 3.14 -6.78 5.29
C VAL A 114 3.57 -8.22 4.98
N VAL A 115 4.80 -8.37 4.48
CA VAL A 115 5.42 -9.66 4.17
C VAL A 115 5.55 -10.54 5.41
N ASP A 116 6.00 -9.97 6.52
CA ASP A 116 6.16 -10.71 7.78
C ASP A 116 4.80 -11.13 8.35
N GLN A 117 3.77 -10.29 8.19
CA GLN A 117 2.40 -10.63 8.56
C GLN A 117 1.88 -11.83 7.74
N LEU A 118 2.04 -11.79 6.41
CA LEU A 118 1.67 -12.90 5.52
C LEU A 118 2.42 -14.18 5.85
N LYS A 119 3.69 -14.07 6.24
CA LYS A 119 4.52 -15.23 6.61
C LYS A 119 4.06 -15.88 7.91
N SER A 120 3.63 -15.06 8.87
CA SER A 120 3.36 -15.52 10.24
C SER A 120 1.97 -16.12 10.40
N HIS A 121 1.02 -15.75 9.52
CA HIS A 121 -0.38 -16.17 9.62
C HIS A 121 -0.94 -16.68 8.27
N PRO A 122 -0.30 -17.68 7.63
CA PRO A 122 -0.74 -18.21 6.34
C PRO A 122 -2.21 -18.67 6.34
N GLU A 123 -2.67 -19.24 7.46
CA GLU A 123 -4.02 -19.77 7.65
C GLU A 123 -5.13 -18.73 7.48
N ILE A 124 -4.82 -17.44 7.66
CA ILE A 124 -5.79 -16.35 7.49
C ILE A 124 -5.94 -15.99 6.00
N TYR A 125 -4.90 -16.18 5.20
CA TYR A 125 -4.80 -15.64 3.85
C TYR A 125 -4.96 -16.71 2.75
N GLU A 126 -4.66 -17.98 3.04
CA GLU A 126 -4.64 -19.07 2.05
C GLU A 126 -5.95 -19.23 1.27
N GLY A 127 -7.11 -18.98 1.91
CA GLY A 127 -8.42 -19.11 1.27
C GLY A 127 -8.75 -18.00 0.26
N TYR A 128 -7.95 -16.93 0.21
CA TYR A 128 -8.16 -15.77 -0.65
C TYR A 128 -7.23 -15.75 -1.88
N VAL A 129 -6.30 -16.69 -1.97
CA VAL A 129 -5.39 -16.82 -3.12
C VAL A 129 -5.86 -17.96 -4.03
N PRO A 130 -5.80 -17.79 -5.36
CA PRO A 130 -6.28 -18.81 -6.31
C PRO A 130 -5.30 -19.99 -6.50
N MET A 131 -4.16 -19.96 -5.82
CA MET A 131 -3.04 -20.89 -6.00
C MET A 131 -2.52 -21.38 -4.64
N ALA A 132 -1.56 -22.31 -4.63
CA ALA A 132 -0.95 -22.76 -3.39
C ALA A 132 -0.27 -21.58 -2.66
N TYR A 133 -0.44 -21.50 -1.34
CA TYR A 133 0.06 -20.36 -0.58
C TYR A 133 1.57 -20.20 -0.68
N ASP A 134 2.33 -21.29 -0.69
CA ASP A 134 3.78 -21.26 -0.87
C ASP A 134 4.20 -20.66 -2.23
N GLU A 135 3.43 -20.96 -3.28
CA GLU A 135 3.66 -20.42 -4.63
C GLU A 135 3.38 -18.91 -4.64
N TYR A 136 2.21 -18.51 -4.16
CA TYR A 136 1.84 -17.09 -3.97
C TYR A 136 2.90 -16.34 -3.15
N PHE A 137 3.32 -16.92 -2.03
CA PHE A 137 4.29 -16.32 -1.12
C PHE A 137 5.65 -16.16 -1.78
N SER A 138 6.13 -17.17 -2.53
CA SER A 138 7.37 -17.08 -3.28
C SER A 138 7.34 -15.97 -4.35
N GLU A 139 6.23 -15.82 -5.06
CA GLU A 139 6.06 -14.78 -6.07
C GLU A 139 6.08 -13.38 -5.45
N LYS A 140 5.40 -13.20 -4.31
CA LYS A 140 5.32 -11.90 -3.61
C LYS A 140 6.60 -11.54 -2.86
N LEU A 141 7.27 -12.50 -2.23
CA LEU A 141 8.45 -12.21 -1.39
C LEU A 141 9.74 -12.07 -2.19
N SER A 142 9.91 -12.87 -3.25
CA SER A 142 11.20 -12.98 -3.92
C SER A 142 11.55 -11.78 -4.81
N LYS A 143 10.60 -10.88 -5.08
CA LYS A 143 10.77 -9.80 -6.07
C LYS A 143 10.50 -8.42 -5.48
N CYS A 144 11.55 -7.62 -5.34
CA CYS A 144 11.41 -6.18 -5.10
C CYS A 144 10.71 -5.55 -6.32
N GLY A 145 9.73 -4.67 -6.09
CA GLY A 145 8.92 -4.09 -7.17
C GLY A 145 7.83 -5.02 -7.72
N GLU A 146 7.51 -6.12 -7.04
CA GLU A 146 6.31 -6.92 -7.35
C GLU A 146 5.06 -6.21 -6.83
N TRP A 147 4.00 -6.25 -7.65
CA TRP A 147 2.77 -5.52 -7.39
C TRP A 147 2.03 -6.12 -6.19
N GLY A 148 1.58 -5.25 -5.29
CA GLY A 148 0.63 -5.61 -4.26
C GLY A 148 -0.77 -5.90 -4.83
N ASP A 149 -1.58 -6.62 -4.09
CA ASP A 149 -2.96 -6.94 -4.42
C ASP A 149 -3.87 -6.72 -3.19
N HIS A 150 -5.06 -7.31 -3.21
CA HIS A 150 -6.03 -7.19 -2.13
C HIS A 150 -5.59 -7.94 -0.85
N VAL A 151 -4.82 -9.03 -0.98
CA VAL A 151 -4.32 -9.80 0.16
C VAL A 151 -3.22 -9.04 0.88
N THR A 152 -2.33 -8.37 0.14
CA THR A 152 -1.31 -7.49 0.74
C THR A 152 -1.93 -6.26 1.42
N LEU A 153 -3.07 -5.74 0.94
CA LEU A 153 -3.82 -4.68 1.62
C LEU A 153 -4.43 -5.17 2.94
N GLN A 154 -5.03 -6.37 2.95
CA GLN A 154 -5.57 -6.96 4.17
C GLN A 154 -4.48 -7.19 5.21
N ALA A 155 -3.35 -7.78 4.80
CA ALA A 155 -2.21 -7.98 5.70
C ALA A 155 -1.61 -6.66 6.21
N ALA A 156 -1.61 -5.58 5.41
CA ALA A 156 -1.23 -4.26 5.88
C ALA A 156 -2.15 -3.75 6.99
N ALA A 157 -3.47 -3.91 6.82
CA ALA A 157 -4.44 -3.53 7.85
C ALA A 157 -4.22 -4.34 9.14
N ASP A 158 -4.04 -5.65 9.03
CA ASP A 158 -3.83 -6.54 10.19
C ASP A 158 -2.51 -6.22 10.93
N SER A 159 -1.43 -5.93 10.18
CA SER A 159 -0.12 -5.56 10.73
C SER A 159 -0.16 -4.23 11.48
N VAL A 160 -0.86 -3.23 10.93
CA VAL A 160 -0.97 -1.89 11.52
C VAL A 160 -1.93 -1.88 12.70
N CYS A 161 -3.08 -2.56 12.62
CA CYS A 161 -3.98 -2.73 13.77
C CYS A 161 -3.29 -3.45 14.94
N SER A 162 -2.43 -4.43 14.66
CA SER A 162 -1.64 -5.11 15.71
C SER A 162 -0.56 -4.21 16.35
N SER A 163 -0.16 -3.13 15.67
CA SER A 163 0.83 -2.17 16.17
C SER A 163 0.20 -1.00 16.94
N LEU A 164 -1.05 -0.64 16.60
CA LEU A 164 -1.84 0.40 17.28
C LEU A 164 -2.58 -0.10 18.53
N PHE A 165 -2.93 -1.39 18.60
CA PHE A 165 -3.67 -1.98 19.72
C PHE A 165 -2.86 -3.06 20.47
N LYS A 166 -1.67 -2.72 20.95
CA LYS A 166 -1.01 -3.52 22.00
C LYS A 166 -1.50 -3.03 23.37
N PHE A 167 -2.29 -3.87 24.03
CA PHE A 167 -2.70 -3.68 25.44
C PHE A 167 -1.51 -3.80 26.40
#